data_AF-A0A8C4Q0U1-F1
#
_entry.id   AF-A0A8C4Q0U1-F1
#
_cell.length_a   1.000
_cell.length_b   1.000
_cell.length_c   1.000
_cell.angle_alpha   90.00
_cell.angle_beta   90.00
_cell.angle_gamma   90.00
#
_symmetry.space_group_name_H-M   'P 1'
#
loop_
_entity.id
_entity.type
_entity.pdbx_description
1 polymer ?
#
loop_
_entity_poly.entity_id
_entity_poly.type
_entity_poly.pdbx_seq_one_letter_code
_entity_poly.pdbx_strand_id
1 'polypeptide(L)'
;MADDVKNVVPPPTKKGTNSASQSPANAKGKDAKPNAPKAQDKASSVVAVPQGRKKAVIAAAKARVKARRLAEERILKTSLKWLGHRKRQAMFELKDEGRKVKKAKTDPKSKKKLTKVAKPKKTAKVVVAKKAILSVKKKTKEATSKKLPKVPESLQKRRKAYQKAQERRLREKLQMEKQRRAKLMVMRHRAQRYMKEYQQKERAEIRMSRNARRVGNFYVPAEPRLAFVIRIRGINQVAPKPRKVLQLLRLRQIFNGVFVRLNKASINMLRIAEPFIAWGYPNLKSVRELIYKRGYGKLRKQRIALTENMLIERRLGRFGIICMEDLIHEIFTTGKNFKAANNFLWPFKLSAPHGGMRKKTTHFVEGGDAGNREHLINKLILQMN
;
A
#
# COMPACT_ATOMS: atom_id res chain seq x y z
N MET A 1 -39.21 36.85 -31.08
CA MET A 1 -39.17 38.00 -31.98
C MET A 1 -37.94 38.79 -31.56
N ALA A 2 -36.75 38.53 -32.12
CA ALA A 2 -36.34 38.53 -33.54
C ALA A 2 -35.89 39.94 -33.99
N ASP A 3 -34.79 40.14 -34.73
CA ASP A 3 -33.63 39.26 -35.01
C ASP A 3 -32.44 40.11 -35.56
N ASP A 4 -31.38 39.45 -36.04
CA ASP A 4 -30.40 39.91 -37.05
C ASP A 4 -29.23 40.89 -36.73
N VAL A 5 -28.07 40.28 -36.49
CA VAL A 5 -26.87 40.27 -37.37
C VAL A 5 -26.41 41.57 -38.08
N LYS A 6 -25.15 41.99 -37.80
CA LYS A 6 -24.09 42.20 -38.83
C LYS A 6 -22.67 42.43 -38.26
N ASN A 7 -21.68 41.81 -38.89
CA ASN A 7 -20.23 42.10 -38.76
C ASN A 7 -19.82 43.13 -39.82
N VAL A 8 -18.98 44.12 -39.48
CA VAL A 8 -18.18 44.89 -40.45
C VAL A 8 -16.83 45.31 -39.84
N VAL A 9 -15.75 45.23 -40.64
CA VAL A 9 -14.40 45.78 -40.40
C VAL A 9 -13.91 46.43 -41.70
N PRO A 10 -13.43 47.69 -41.69
CA PRO A 10 -12.29 48.10 -42.53
C PRO A 10 -11.39 49.20 -41.85
N PRO A 11 -10.24 49.64 -42.45
CA PRO A 11 -8.99 49.72 -41.67
C PRO A 11 -8.20 51.08 -41.59
N PRO A 12 -7.07 51.38 -42.30
CA PRO A 12 -5.86 51.86 -41.60
C PRO A 12 -5.13 53.09 -42.18
N THR A 13 -4.10 53.60 -41.50
CA THR A 13 -3.11 54.56 -42.04
C THR A 13 -1.66 54.26 -41.63
N LYS A 14 -0.68 54.84 -42.35
CA LYS A 14 0.79 54.70 -42.20
C LYS A 14 1.49 56.01 -42.60
N LYS A 15 2.79 56.13 -42.25
CA LYS A 15 3.75 57.24 -42.53
C LYS A 15 3.56 58.46 -41.60
N GLY A 16 4.60 59.23 -41.25
CA GLY A 16 6.05 59.02 -41.43
C GLY A 16 6.88 60.32 -41.41
N THR A 17 8.20 60.22 -41.16
CA THR A 17 9.21 61.32 -41.07
C THR A 17 9.03 62.25 -39.84
N ASN A 18 10.07 62.88 -39.24
CA ASN A 18 11.53 62.91 -39.48
C ASN A 18 12.26 63.03 -38.10
N SER A 19 13.55 63.32 -37.85
CA SER A 19 14.78 63.69 -38.62
C SER A 19 16.07 63.41 -37.79
N ALA A 20 17.22 63.99 -38.16
CA ALA A 20 18.55 63.95 -37.51
C ALA A 20 18.61 64.67 -36.13
N SER A 21 19.66 64.61 -35.29
CA SER A 21 21.13 64.47 -35.51
C SER A 21 21.84 63.92 -34.24
N GLN A 22 23.17 63.63 -34.14
CA GLN A 22 24.36 63.85 -34.98
C GLN A 22 25.49 62.83 -34.61
N SER A 23 26.58 62.73 -35.38
CA SER A 23 27.82 61.98 -35.03
C SER A 23 29.01 62.44 -35.88
N PRO A 24 30.26 62.29 -35.40
CA PRO A 24 31.37 61.79 -36.24
C PRO A 24 32.29 60.78 -35.49
N ALA A 25 32.70 59.66 -36.11
CA ALA A 25 34.00 59.41 -36.80
C ALA A 25 35.21 59.19 -35.83
N ASN A 26 36.28 58.44 -36.11
CA ASN A 26 36.84 57.72 -37.28
C ASN A 26 37.47 56.39 -36.76
N ALA A 27 37.82 55.30 -37.47
CA ALA A 27 37.82 54.80 -38.87
C ALA A 27 39.20 54.16 -39.20
N LYS A 28 39.25 53.30 -40.23
CA LYS A 28 40.37 52.40 -40.65
C LYS A 28 40.53 51.13 -39.78
N GLY A 29 40.85 49.95 -40.34
CA GLY A 29 41.06 49.55 -41.74
C GLY A 29 40.80 48.05 -41.96
N LYS A 30 40.81 47.58 -43.21
CA LYS A 30 40.60 46.16 -43.59
C LYS A 30 41.96 45.44 -43.75
N ASP A 31 41.99 44.10 -43.70
CA ASP A 31 42.19 43.25 -44.91
C ASP A 31 42.44 41.75 -44.61
N ALA A 32 42.30 40.95 -45.68
CA ALA A 32 42.83 39.59 -45.92
C ALA A 32 42.36 38.34 -45.10
N LYS A 33 42.23 37.26 -45.87
CA LYS A 33 42.13 35.81 -45.55
C LYS A 33 43.08 35.09 -46.54
N PRO A 34 43.34 33.77 -46.43
CA PRO A 34 43.54 32.91 -45.25
C PRO A 34 44.79 32.00 -45.39
N ASN A 35 45.29 31.36 -44.30
CA ASN A 35 45.78 29.96 -44.25
C ASN A 35 46.40 29.60 -42.88
N ALA A 36 46.72 28.31 -42.69
CA ALA A 36 47.33 27.69 -41.49
C ALA A 36 48.71 27.06 -41.87
N PRO A 37 49.43 26.26 -41.04
CA PRO A 37 49.23 25.88 -39.63
C PRO A 37 50.50 25.89 -38.74
N LYS A 38 50.31 25.72 -37.41
CA LYS A 38 51.15 25.02 -36.38
C LYS A 38 50.80 25.62 -35.00
N ALA A 39 50.28 24.91 -33.99
CA ALA A 39 50.71 23.68 -33.30
C ALA A 39 51.57 23.98 -32.04
N GLN A 40 50.95 23.91 -30.86
CA GLN A 40 51.60 23.65 -29.57
C GLN A 40 50.62 23.05 -28.55
N ASP A 41 51.09 22.06 -27.82
CA ASP A 41 50.32 20.97 -27.22
C ASP A 41 49.48 21.31 -25.98
N LYS A 42 48.31 20.66 -25.88
CA LYS A 42 47.73 20.24 -24.59
C LYS A 42 47.21 18.81 -24.70
N ALA A 43 48.03 17.85 -24.28
CA ALA A 43 47.75 16.43 -24.42
C ALA A 43 46.66 15.91 -23.45
N SER A 44 45.74 15.10 -23.98
CA SER A 44 44.64 14.49 -23.22
C SER A 44 45.11 13.28 -22.40
N SER A 45 45.11 13.40 -21.07
CA SER A 45 45.53 12.32 -20.17
C SER A 45 44.49 11.19 -20.04
N VAL A 46 44.46 10.26 -21.02
CA VAL A 46 43.62 9.05 -20.95
C VAL A 46 44.22 8.07 -19.94
N VAL A 47 43.58 7.93 -18.77
CA VAL A 47 44.07 7.07 -17.68
C VAL A 47 43.93 5.58 -18.05
N ALA A 48 45.05 4.97 -18.45
CA ALA A 48 45.13 3.54 -18.73
C ALA A 48 44.93 2.70 -17.46
N VAL A 49 43.79 2.01 -17.34
CA VAL A 49 43.51 1.13 -16.19
C VAL A 49 44.39 -0.13 -16.26
N PRO A 50 45.27 -0.38 -15.27
CA PRO A 50 46.22 -1.51 -15.32
C PRO A 50 45.49 -2.85 -15.33
N GLN A 51 45.92 -3.76 -16.21
CA GLN A 51 45.20 -4.99 -16.53
C GLN A 51 44.93 -5.89 -15.30
N GLY A 52 45.82 -5.87 -14.30
CA GLY A 52 45.65 -6.59 -13.03
C GLY A 52 44.34 -6.24 -12.31
N ARG A 53 43.93 -4.95 -12.28
CA ARG A 53 42.66 -4.54 -11.66
C ARG A 53 41.44 -5.11 -12.40
N LYS A 54 41.48 -5.19 -13.74
CA LYS A 54 40.41 -5.82 -14.54
C LYS A 54 40.31 -7.33 -14.26
N LYS A 55 41.45 -8.05 -14.22
CA LYS A 55 41.49 -9.48 -13.86
C LYS A 55 40.96 -9.73 -12.44
N ALA A 56 41.35 -8.92 -11.46
CA ALA A 56 40.89 -9.02 -10.06
C ALA A 56 39.37 -8.79 -9.91
N VAL A 57 38.80 -7.78 -10.58
CA VAL A 57 37.34 -7.52 -10.55
C VAL A 57 36.56 -8.67 -11.17
N ILE A 58 37.04 -9.25 -12.28
CA ILE A 58 36.42 -10.42 -12.91
C ILE A 58 36.50 -11.66 -12.00
N ALA A 59 37.63 -11.88 -11.31
CA ALA A 59 37.78 -12.95 -10.33
C ALA A 59 36.81 -12.80 -9.16
N ALA A 60 36.69 -11.59 -8.58
CA ALA A 60 35.74 -11.28 -7.51
C ALA A 60 34.27 -11.46 -7.94
N ALA A 61 33.93 -11.12 -9.18
CA ALA A 61 32.60 -11.36 -9.75
C ALA A 61 32.32 -12.87 -9.89
N LYS A 62 33.24 -13.64 -10.46
CA LYS A 62 33.13 -15.11 -10.57
C LYS A 62 33.02 -15.78 -9.19
N ALA A 63 33.79 -15.32 -8.20
CA ALA A 63 33.70 -15.82 -6.82
C ALA A 63 32.33 -15.55 -6.18
N ARG A 64 31.76 -14.33 -6.36
CA ARG A 64 30.40 -14.00 -5.88
C ARG A 64 29.31 -14.87 -6.53
N VAL A 65 29.41 -15.16 -7.83
CA VAL A 65 28.49 -16.07 -8.53
C VAL A 65 28.63 -17.51 -8.01
N LYS A 66 29.85 -18.02 -7.82
CA LYS A 66 30.10 -19.36 -7.25
C LYS A 66 29.55 -19.48 -5.83
N ALA A 67 29.78 -18.49 -4.97
CA ALA A 67 29.26 -18.44 -3.61
C ALA A 67 27.72 -18.42 -3.57
N ARG A 68 27.08 -17.65 -4.46
CA ARG A 68 25.62 -17.62 -4.60
C ARG A 68 25.05 -18.98 -5.01
N ARG A 69 25.62 -19.64 -6.01
CA ARG A 69 25.20 -20.98 -6.46
C ARG A 69 25.32 -22.03 -5.35
N LEU A 70 26.42 -21.99 -4.58
CA LEU A 70 26.61 -22.84 -3.40
C LEU A 70 25.57 -22.57 -2.29
N ALA A 71 25.15 -21.31 -2.08
CA ALA A 71 24.07 -20.99 -1.15
C ALA A 71 22.71 -21.52 -1.63
N GLU A 72 22.39 -21.35 -2.91
CA GLU A 72 21.16 -21.86 -3.53
C GLU A 72 21.09 -23.40 -3.48
N GLU A 73 22.21 -24.10 -3.71
CA GLU A 73 22.31 -25.56 -3.52
C GLU A 73 22.16 -26.00 -2.06
N ARG A 74 22.72 -25.28 -1.08
CA ARG A 74 22.53 -25.58 0.34
C ARG A 74 21.06 -25.42 0.75
N ILE A 75 20.38 -24.37 0.26
CA ILE A 75 18.94 -24.18 0.47
C ILE A 75 18.16 -25.37 -0.11
N LEU A 76 18.39 -25.74 -1.37
CA LEU A 76 17.72 -26.89 -2.01
C LEU A 76 17.94 -28.20 -1.22
N LYS A 77 19.17 -28.48 -0.78
CA LYS A 77 19.50 -29.67 0.04
C LYS A 77 18.75 -29.65 1.39
N THR A 78 18.60 -28.50 2.05
CA THR A 78 17.78 -28.41 3.28
C THR A 78 16.29 -28.58 3.03
N SER A 79 15.74 -28.01 1.96
CA SER A 79 14.33 -28.18 1.57
C SER A 79 14.00 -29.65 1.25
N LEU A 80 14.89 -30.35 0.55
CA LEU A 80 14.77 -31.79 0.28
C LEU A 80 14.79 -32.62 1.57
N LYS A 81 15.70 -32.32 2.51
CA LYS A 81 15.75 -33.01 3.81
C LYS A 81 14.47 -32.80 4.63
N TRP A 82 13.88 -31.59 4.59
CA TRP A 82 12.60 -31.26 5.23
C TRP A 82 11.40 -31.96 4.58
N LEU A 83 11.33 -31.98 3.24
CA LEU A 83 10.32 -32.75 2.51
C LEU A 83 10.38 -34.26 2.82
N GLY A 84 11.58 -34.82 2.93
CA GLY A 84 11.79 -36.21 3.36
C GLY A 84 11.32 -36.47 4.80
N HIS A 85 11.57 -35.54 5.72
CA HIS A 85 11.05 -35.63 7.10
C HIS A 85 9.52 -35.59 7.13
N ARG A 86 8.92 -34.61 6.44
CA ARG A 86 7.47 -34.43 6.41
C ARG A 86 6.73 -35.59 5.75
N LYS A 87 7.33 -36.23 4.72
CA LYS A 87 6.82 -37.47 4.12
C LYS A 87 6.87 -38.64 5.11
N ARG A 88 7.90 -38.74 5.96
CA ARG A 88 7.96 -39.75 7.03
C ARG A 88 6.93 -39.52 8.14
N GLN A 89 6.69 -38.28 8.55
CA GLN A 89 5.64 -37.95 9.52
C GLN A 89 4.24 -38.33 9.00
N ALA A 90 3.88 -37.93 7.78
CA ALA A 90 2.58 -38.30 7.19
C ALA A 90 2.40 -39.84 7.06
N MET A 91 3.48 -40.57 6.74
CA MET A 91 3.48 -42.04 6.71
C MET A 91 3.35 -42.67 8.11
N PHE A 92 3.77 -41.98 9.17
CA PHE A 92 3.60 -42.42 10.56
C PHE A 92 2.18 -42.15 11.05
N GLU A 93 1.65 -40.95 10.79
CA GLU A 93 0.27 -40.53 11.10
C GLU A 93 -0.75 -41.51 10.51
N LEU A 94 -0.64 -41.83 9.21
CA LEU A 94 -1.47 -42.85 8.54
C LEU A 94 -1.35 -44.26 9.16
N LYS A 95 -0.17 -44.61 9.69
CA LYS A 95 0.09 -45.91 10.31
C LYS A 95 -0.54 -46.00 11.70
N ASP A 96 -0.56 -44.89 12.45
CA ASP A 96 -1.23 -44.76 13.73
C ASP A 96 -2.75 -44.62 13.61
N GLU A 97 -3.27 -43.96 12.59
CA GLU A 97 -4.70 -44.03 12.24
C GLU A 97 -5.12 -45.48 11.95
N GLY A 98 -4.35 -46.19 11.12
CA GLY A 98 -4.56 -47.63 10.88
C GLY A 98 -4.46 -48.50 12.14
N ARG A 99 -3.65 -48.10 13.12
CA ARG A 99 -3.51 -48.77 14.43
C ARG A 99 -4.70 -48.47 15.35
N LYS A 100 -5.19 -47.22 15.40
CA LYS A 100 -6.42 -46.82 16.11
C LYS A 100 -7.66 -47.53 15.55
N VAL A 101 -7.80 -47.60 14.23
CA VAL A 101 -8.89 -48.33 13.54
C VAL A 101 -8.84 -49.85 13.77
N LYS A 102 -7.66 -50.43 14.09
CA LYS A 102 -7.56 -51.81 14.57
C LYS A 102 -7.99 -51.94 16.03
N LYS A 103 -7.53 -51.05 16.93
CA LYS A 103 -7.87 -51.12 18.37
C LYS A 103 -9.38 -50.96 18.62
N ALA A 104 -10.03 -50.04 17.89
CA ALA A 104 -11.48 -49.87 17.89
C ALA A 104 -12.30 -51.09 17.37
N LYS A 105 -11.64 -52.17 16.91
CA LYS A 105 -12.28 -53.45 16.54
C LYS A 105 -12.02 -54.57 17.54
N THR A 106 -11.21 -54.34 18.57
CA THR A 106 -10.86 -55.33 19.61
C THR A 106 -11.50 -55.04 20.97
N ASP A 107 -11.92 -53.80 21.24
CA ASP A 107 -12.49 -53.41 22.54
C ASP A 107 -13.91 -54.01 22.76
N PRO A 108 -14.17 -54.79 23.84
CA PRO A 108 -15.42 -55.57 23.95
C PRO A 108 -16.72 -54.78 24.17
N LYS A 109 -16.67 -53.56 24.71
CA LYS A 109 -17.82 -52.87 25.32
C LYS A 109 -18.81 -52.16 24.36
N SER A 110 -18.60 -52.18 23.05
CA SER A 110 -19.48 -51.51 22.06
C SER A 110 -20.48 -52.43 21.33
N LYS A 111 -20.55 -53.73 21.68
CA LYS A 111 -21.33 -54.77 20.96
C LYS A 111 -22.87 -54.70 21.06
N LYS A 112 -23.47 -53.60 21.55
CA LYS A 112 -24.95 -53.42 21.66
C LYS A 112 -25.48 -52.23 20.85
N LYS A 113 -25.23 -52.22 19.53
CA LYS A 113 -26.12 -51.62 18.50
C LYS A 113 -25.73 -52.11 17.09
N LEU A 114 -26.71 -52.16 16.19
CA LEU A 114 -26.65 -52.66 14.80
C LEU A 114 -26.24 -54.15 14.63
N THR A 115 -27.20 -55.04 14.86
CA THR A 115 -27.24 -56.35 14.20
C THR A 115 -27.80 -56.21 12.77
N LYS A 116 -26.96 -56.45 11.74
CA LYS A 116 -27.29 -57.15 10.47
C LYS A 116 -26.08 -57.20 9.52
N VAL A 117 -26.10 -58.19 8.63
CA VAL A 117 -25.15 -58.49 7.53
C VAL A 117 -23.79 -59.11 7.91
N ALA A 118 -23.49 -60.23 7.24
CA ALA A 118 -22.42 -61.19 7.49
C ALA A 118 -20.97 -60.73 7.26
N LYS A 119 -20.03 -61.44 7.89
CA LYS A 119 -18.58 -61.39 7.62
C LYS A 119 -18.20 -62.27 6.41
N PRO A 120 -17.22 -61.87 5.58
CA PRO A 120 -16.46 -62.80 4.74
C PRO A 120 -14.98 -62.92 5.15
N LYS A 121 -14.50 -64.16 5.38
CA LYS A 121 -13.05 -64.48 5.47
C LYS A 121 -12.34 -64.15 4.14
N LYS A 122 -11.09 -63.67 4.16
CA LYS A 122 -10.31 -63.31 2.94
C LYS A 122 -8.82 -63.73 3.00
N THR A 123 -8.54 -64.99 2.71
CA THR A 123 -7.19 -65.50 2.39
C THR A 123 -7.16 -66.49 1.20
N ALA A 124 -8.24 -66.55 0.39
CA ALA A 124 -8.30 -67.42 -0.81
C ALA A 124 -8.98 -66.77 -2.05
N LYS A 125 -9.44 -65.51 -1.96
CA LYS A 125 -10.35 -64.92 -2.97
C LYS A 125 -9.70 -63.96 -3.98
N VAL A 126 -8.37 -63.81 -4.01
CA VAL A 126 -7.69 -62.85 -4.92
C VAL A 126 -7.72 -63.29 -6.39
N VAL A 127 -7.47 -64.58 -6.67
CA VAL A 127 -7.51 -65.14 -8.03
C VAL A 127 -8.94 -65.15 -8.58
N VAL A 128 -9.90 -65.64 -7.78
CA VAL A 128 -11.33 -65.66 -8.13
C VAL A 128 -11.87 -64.24 -8.36
N ALA A 129 -11.47 -63.26 -7.54
CA ALA A 129 -11.87 -61.86 -7.74
C ALA A 129 -11.33 -61.27 -9.05
N LYS A 130 -10.09 -61.58 -9.48
CA LYS A 130 -9.60 -61.16 -10.80
C LYS A 130 -10.44 -61.77 -11.94
N LYS A 131 -10.76 -63.07 -11.87
CA LYS A 131 -11.61 -63.74 -12.88
C LYS A 131 -13.04 -63.17 -12.91
N ALA A 132 -13.60 -62.82 -11.75
CA ALA A 132 -14.91 -62.18 -11.62
C ALA A 132 -14.95 -60.73 -12.13
N ILE A 133 -13.90 -59.93 -11.89
CA ILE A 133 -13.79 -58.57 -12.43
C ILE A 133 -13.68 -58.61 -13.95
N LEU A 134 -12.98 -59.60 -14.52
CA LEU A 134 -12.92 -59.83 -15.96
C LEU A 134 -14.26 -60.27 -16.56
N SER A 135 -15.01 -61.17 -15.91
CA SER A 135 -16.33 -61.59 -16.40
C SER A 135 -17.39 -60.48 -16.29
N VAL A 136 -17.33 -59.63 -15.25
CA VAL A 136 -18.14 -58.40 -15.17
C VAL A 136 -17.77 -57.42 -16.28
N LYS A 137 -16.47 -57.29 -16.63
CA LYS A 137 -16.02 -56.52 -17.81
C LYS A 137 -16.44 -57.13 -19.15
N LYS A 138 -16.77 -58.42 -19.21
CA LYS A 138 -17.29 -59.08 -20.42
C LYS A 138 -18.82 -58.90 -20.53
N LYS A 139 -19.57 -59.19 -19.47
CA LYS A 139 -21.04 -58.97 -19.43
C LYS A 139 -21.44 -57.50 -19.62
N THR A 140 -20.61 -56.54 -19.22
CA THR A 140 -20.85 -55.10 -19.52
C THR A 140 -20.54 -54.71 -20.98
N LYS A 141 -19.74 -55.50 -21.72
CA LYS A 141 -19.58 -55.37 -23.18
C LYS A 141 -20.70 -56.06 -23.97
N GLU A 142 -21.32 -57.10 -23.42
CA GLU A 142 -22.44 -57.80 -24.07
C GLU A 142 -23.77 -57.06 -23.84
N ALA A 143 -23.94 -56.38 -22.70
CA ALA A 143 -25.13 -55.55 -22.40
C ALA A 143 -25.19 -54.19 -23.13
N THR A 144 -24.20 -53.84 -23.98
CA THR A 144 -24.07 -52.51 -24.59
C THR A 144 -24.61 -52.39 -26.03
N SER A 145 -25.37 -53.38 -26.53
CA SER A 145 -26.06 -53.33 -27.83
C SER A 145 -27.43 -52.61 -27.79
N LYS A 146 -28.08 -52.51 -26.62
CA LYS A 146 -29.32 -51.72 -26.48
C LYS A 146 -28.98 -50.22 -26.59
N LYS A 147 -29.37 -49.61 -27.72
CA LYS A 147 -29.15 -48.19 -28.04
C LYS A 147 -29.71 -47.29 -26.93
N LEU A 148 -28.84 -46.77 -26.07
CA LEU A 148 -29.19 -45.74 -25.09
C LEU A 148 -29.78 -44.52 -25.82
N PRO A 149 -30.81 -43.85 -25.27
CA PRO A 149 -31.44 -42.70 -25.93
C PRO A 149 -30.38 -41.62 -26.19
N LYS A 150 -30.23 -41.25 -27.47
CA LYS A 150 -29.14 -40.38 -27.96
C LYS A 150 -29.30 -38.99 -27.36
N VAL A 151 -28.55 -38.71 -26.29
CA VAL A 151 -28.65 -37.47 -25.49
C VAL A 151 -28.66 -36.24 -26.42
N PRO A 152 -29.71 -35.40 -26.40
CA PRO A 152 -29.84 -34.26 -27.30
C PRO A 152 -28.59 -33.39 -27.38
N GLU A 153 -28.21 -33.01 -28.60
CA GLU A 153 -26.97 -32.28 -28.85
C GLU A 153 -26.92 -30.93 -28.11
N SER A 154 -28.08 -30.28 -27.95
CA SER A 154 -28.28 -29.08 -27.14
C SER A 154 -27.88 -29.29 -25.67
N LEU A 155 -28.24 -30.42 -25.06
CA LEU A 155 -27.83 -30.79 -23.71
C LEU A 155 -26.33 -31.12 -23.63
N GLN A 156 -25.75 -31.73 -24.67
CA GLN A 156 -24.30 -31.98 -24.72
C GLN A 156 -23.51 -30.66 -24.82
N LYS A 157 -23.93 -29.75 -25.71
CA LYS A 157 -23.39 -28.39 -25.85
C LYS A 157 -23.51 -27.61 -24.53
N ARG A 158 -24.69 -27.63 -23.87
CA ARG A 158 -24.93 -27.00 -22.56
C ARG A 158 -24.05 -27.58 -21.44
N ARG A 159 -23.86 -28.90 -21.38
CA ARG A 159 -22.96 -29.58 -20.41
C ARG A 159 -21.49 -29.18 -20.62
N LYS A 160 -20.99 -29.21 -21.87
CA LYS A 160 -19.63 -28.79 -22.23
C LYS A 160 -19.38 -27.30 -21.90
N ALA A 161 -20.36 -26.43 -22.21
CA ALA A 161 -20.28 -25.00 -21.88
C ALA A 161 -20.22 -24.76 -20.36
N TYR A 162 -21.05 -25.47 -19.57
CA TYR A 162 -21.04 -25.38 -18.11
C TYR A 162 -19.72 -25.88 -17.50
N GLN A 163 -19.18 -27.00 -17.99
CA GLN A 163 -17.87 -27.51 -17.58
C GLN A 163 -16.75 -26.49 -17.86
N LYS A 164 -16.69 -25.94 -19.09
CA LYS A 164 -15.73 -24.91 -19.48
C LYS A 164 -15.86 -23.64 -18.62
N ALA A 165 -17.07 -23.25 -18.24
CA ALA A 165 -17.32 -22.12 -17.35
C ALA A 165 -16.86 -22.39 -15.90
N GLN A 166 -17.07 -23.60 -15.37
CA GLN A 166 -16.60 -23.99 -14.04
C GLN A 166 -15.07 -24.13 -13.99
N GLU A 167 -14.45 -24.70 -15.03
CA GLU A 167 -12.99 -24.69 -15.17
C GLU A 167 -12.43 -23.27 -15.20
N ARG A 168 -13.05 -22.36 -15.96
CA ARG A 168 -12.62 -20.95 -16.02
C ARG A 168 -12.69 -20.30 -14.64
N ARG A 169 -13.82 -20.43 -13.94
CA ARG A 169 -14.00 -19.93 -12.56
C ARG A 169 -12.97 -20.51 -11.58
N LEU A 170 -12.63 -21.79 -11.71
CA LEU A 170 -11.62 -22.44 -10.86
C LEU A 170 -10.21 -21.91 -11.16
N ARG A 171 -9.84 -21.74 -12.45
CA ARG A 171 -8.57 -21.15 -12.88
C ARG A 171 -8.45 -19.69 -12.41
N GLU A 172 -9.50 -18.88 -12.59
CA GLU A 172 -9.62 -17.50 -12.09
C GLU A 172 -9.45 -17.44 -10.57
N LYS A 173 -10.15 -18.29 -9.79
CA LYS A 173 -10.01 -18.36 -8.33
C LYS A 173 -8.58 -18.71 -7.90
N LEU A 174 -7.95 -19.71 -8.53
CA LEU A 174 -6.57 -20.11 -8.22
C LEU A 174 -5.56 -19.01 -8.56
N GLN A 175 -5.78 -18.23 -9.63
CA GLN A 175 -4.97 -17.06 -9.96
C GLN A 175 -5.17 -15.93 -8.93
N MET A 176 -6.41 -15.60 -8.57
CA MET A 176 -6.72 -14.60 -7.54
C MET A 176 -6.13 -14.97 -6.18
N GLU A 177 -6.17 -16.25 -5.77
CA GLU A 177 -5.53 -16.70 -4.53
C GLU A 177 -4.00 -16.55 -4.56
N LYS A 178 -3.35 -16.90 -5.68
CA LYS A 178 -1.89 -16.69 -5.86
C LYS A 178 -1.54 -15.21 -5.76
N GLN A 179 -2.28 -14.34 -6.45
CA GLN A 179 -2.11 -12.89 -6.39
C GLN A 179 -2.35 -12.33 -4.98
N ARG A 180 -3.41 -12.77 -4.28
CA ARG A 180 -3.72 -12.35 -2.91
C ARG A 180 -2.61 -12.73 -1.93
N ARG A 181 -2.05 -13.94 -2.04
CA ARG A 181 -0.91 -14.40 -1.22
C ARG A 181 0.35 -13.55 -1.48
N ALA A 182 0.66 -13.25 -2.75
CA ALA A 182 1.78 -12.39 -3.12
C ALA A 182 1.61 -10.95 -2.60
N LYS A 183 0.44 -10.32 -2.81
CA LYS A 183 0.12 -8.98 -2.27
C LYS A 183 0.24 -8.93 -0.74
N LEU A 184 -0.25 -9.96 -0.03
CA LEU A 184 -0.17 -10.03 1.43
C LEU A 184 1.28 -10.10 1.94
N MET A 185 2.18 -10.82 1.25
CA MET A 185 3.61 -10.83 1.58
C MET A 185 4.23 -9.44 1.39
N VAL A 186 3.92 -8.74 0.30
CA VAL A 186 4.40 -7.36 0.05
C VAL A 186 3.89 -6.40 1.13
N MET A 187 2.59 -6.43 1.46
CA MET A 187 2.01 -5.63 2.55
C MET A 187 2.70 -5.90 3.90
N ARG A 188 2.91 -7.17 4.24
CA ARG A 188 3.58 -7.57 5.51
C ARG A 188 5.01 -7.05 5.59
N HIS A 189 5.80 -7.18 4.52
CA HIS A 189 7.17 -6.67 4.51
C HIS A 189 7.24 -5.13 4.52
N ARG A 190 6.29 -4.43 3.89
CA ARG A 190 6.16 -2.97 4.01
C ARG A 190 5.86 -2.54 5.44
N ALA A 191 4.86 -3.15 6.08
CA ALA A 191 4.49 -2.86 7.47
C ALA A 191 5.67 -3.10 8.44
N GLN A 192 6.41 -4.21 8.27
CA GLN A 192 7.64 -4.48 9.02
C GLN A 192 8.72 -3.41 8.79
N ARG A 193 8.92 -2.97 7.54
CA ARG A 193 9.86 -1.90 7.20
C ARG A 193 9.49 -0.57 7.86
N TYR A 194 8.23 -0.13 7.76
CA TYR A 194 7.79 1.12 8.39
C TYR A 194 7.93 1.06 9.92
N MET A 195 7.57 -0.07 10.55
CA MET A 195 7.74 -0.24 11.99
C MET A 195 9.21 -0.10 12.42
N LYS A 196 10.13 -0.73 11.68
CA LYS A 196 11.57 -0.59 11.92
C LYS A 196 12.04 0.85 11.70
N GLU A 197 11.53 1.53 10.67
CA GLU A 197 11.86 2.93 10.38
C GLU A 197 11.43 3.88 11.50
N TYR A 198 10.22 3.72 12.05
CA TYR A 198 9.75 4.53 13.19
C TYR A 198 10.63 4.34 14.43
N GLN A 199 10.91 3.08 14.79
CA GLN A 199 11.81 2.74 15.90
C GLN A 199 13.23 3.26 15.68
N GLN A 200 13.71 3.31 14.44
CA GLN A 200 15.02 3.86 14.10
C GLN A 200 15.06 5.39 14.21
N LYS A 201 13.98 6.10 13.86
CA LYS A 201 13.87 7.56 14.01
C LYS A 201 13.82 7.96 15.49
N GLU A 202 12.92 7.36 16.26
CA GLU A 202 12.79 7.55 17.72
C GLU A 202 14.12 7.31 18.45
N ARG A 203 14.79 6.18 18.17
CA ARG A 203 16.12 5.89 18.73
C ARG A 203 17.22 6.84 18.24
N ALA A 204 17.12 7.37 17.03
CA ALA A 204 18.07 8.35 16.52
C ALA A 204 17.90 9.70 17.22
N GLU A 205 16.68 10.21 17.38
CA GLU A 205 16.37 11.45 18.11
C GLU A 205 16.87 11.39 19.56
N ILE A 206 16.58 10.28 20.26
CA ILE A 206 17.08 10.02 21.62
C ILE A 206 18.62 10.00 21.65
N ARG A 207 19.27 9.36 20.67
CA ARG A 207 20.74 9.31 20.57
C ARG A 207 21.36 10.68 20.28
N MET A 208 20.78 11.48 19.38
CA MET A 208 21.28 12.83 19.09
C MET A 208 21.18 13.74 20.32
N SER A 209 20.04 13.69 21.03
CA SER A 209 19.83 14.43 22.28
C SER A 209 20.85 14.03 23.37
N ARG A 210 21.09 12.72 23.56
CA ARG A 210 22.11 12.22 24.49
C ARG A 210 23.55 12.61 24.08
N ASN A 211 23.87 12.50 22.79
CA ASN A 211 25.20 12.85 22.27
C ASN A 211 25.50 14.34 22.46
N ALA A 212 24.53 15.22 22.20
CA ALA A 212 24.69 16.66 22.38
C ALA A 212 24.93 16.99 23.87
N ARG A 213 24.06 16.50 24.78
CA ARG A 213 24.23 16.66 26.24
C ARG A 213 25.60 16.19 26.74
N ARG A 214 26.11 15.05 26.23
CA ARG A 214 27.44 14.52 26.59
C ARG A 214 28.61 15.43 26.16
N VAL A 215 28.40 16.28 25.16
CA VAL A 215 29.39 17.26 24.66
C VAL A 215 29.15 18.66 25.26
N GLY A 216 28.12 18.84 26.10
CA GLY A 216 27.70 20.15 26.63
C GLY A 216 26.84 20.96 25.65
N ASN A 217 26.55 20.43 24.45
CA ASN A 217 25.79 21.12 23.41
C ASN A 217 24.29 20.83 23.49
N PHE A 218 23.47 21.76 22.98
CA PHE A 218 22.03 21.60 22.87
C PHE A 218 21.62 20.96 21.53
N TYR A 219 20.68 20.01 21.56
CA TYR A 219 20.05 19.43 20.37
C TYR A 219 18.63 19.97 20.21
N VAL A 220 18.41 20.79 19.18
CA VAL A 220 17.07 21.26 18.79
C VAL A 220 16.45 20.20 17.85
N PRO A 221 15.26 19.66 18.17
CA PRO A 221 14.57 18.70 17.29
C PRO A 221 14.02 19.40 16.03
N ALA A 222 13.87 18.65 14.94
CA ALA A 222 13.31 19.18 13.69
C ALA A 222 11.83 19.56 13.84
N GLU A 223 11.41 20.67 13.20
CA GLU A 223 10.03 21.15 13.27
C GLU A 223 8.99 20.09 12.81
N PRO A 224 7.86 19.96 13.52
CA PRO A 224 6.81 19.02 13.17
C PRO A 224 6.12 19.41 11.87
N ARG A 225 6.00 18.44 10.95
CA ARG A 225 5.47 18.66 9.58
C ARG A 225 3.98 18.37 9.45
N LEU A 226 3.36 17.79 10.47
CA LEU A 226 1.97 17.35 10.49
C LEU A 226 1.25 17.94 11.71
N ALA A 227 0.07 18.51 11.47
CA ALA A 227 -0.89 18.83 12.50
C ALA A 227 -2.14 17.94 12.38
N PHE A 228 -2.81 17.70 13.51
CA PHE A 228 -4.21 17.31 13.54
C PHE A 228 -5.03 18.47 14.09
N VAL A 229 -6.12 18.81 13.40
CA VAL A 229 -6.92 20.00 13.66
C VAL A 229 -8.35 19.57 13.95
N ILE A 230 -8.84 19.92 15.13
CA ILE A 230 -10.19 19.59 15.64
C ILE A 230 -11.00 20.88 15.75
N ARG A 231 -12.23 20.90 15.24
CA ARG A 231 -13.14 22.04 15.45
C ARG A 231 -13.83 21.94 16.81
N ILE A 232 -13.62 22.94 17.69
CA ILE A 232 -14.17 22.96 19.06
C ILE A 232 -15.39 23.87 19.24
N ARG A 233 -15.59 24.86 18.37
CA ARG A 233 -16.77 25.77 18.41
C ARG A 233 -17.80 25.47 17.31
N GLY A 234 -19.06 25.82 17.60
CA GLY A 234 -20.23 25.65 16.72
C GLY A 234 -20.20 26.51 15.45
N ILE A 235 -21.31 26.52 14.70
CA ILE A 235 -21.43 27.23 13.41
C ILE A 235 -21.98 28.66 13.50
N ASN A 236 -22.61 29.02 14.62
CA ASN A 236 -23.21 30.32 14.86
C ASN A 236 -22.14 31.36 15.21
N GLN A 237 -22.39 32.65 14.91
CA GLN A 237 -21.51 33.78 15.26
C GLN A 237 -20.06 33.62 14.75
N VAL A 238 -19.86 33.01 13.57
CA VAL A 238 -18.54 32.86 12.93
C VAL A 238 -18.38 33.84 11.78
N ALA A 239 -17.48 34.81 11.93
CA ALA A 239 -17.14 35.80 10.91
C ALA A 239 -16.75 35.16 9.55
N PRO A 240 -17.02 35.80 8.40
CA PRO A 240 -16.91 35.19 7.08
C PRO A 240 -15.49 34.70 6.74
N LYS A 241 -14.44 35.43 7.16
CA LYS A 241 -13.03 35.06 6.95
C LYS A 241 -12.71 33.70 7.64
N PRO A 242 -12.82 33.52 8.98
CA PRO A 242 -12.71 32.22 9.63
C PRO A 242 -13.67 31.15 9.08
N ARG A 243 -14.93 31.50 8.78
CA ARG A 243 -15.94 30.58 8.24
C ARG A 243 -15.49 29.95 6.91
N LYS A 244 -14.86 30.73 6.02
CA LYS A 244 -14.29 30.24 4.75
C LYS A 244 -13.06 29.35 4.97
N VAL A 245 -12.17 29.71 5.90
CA VAL A 245 -10.99 28.89 6.25
C VAL A 245 -11.41 27.52 6.78
N LEU A 246 -12.38 27.46 7.70
CA LEU A 246 -12.91 26.20 8.22
C LEU A 246 -13.54 25.32 7.12
N GLN A 247 -14.18 25.93 6.11
CA GLN A 247 -14.69 25.21 4.94
C GLN A 247 -13.56 24.61 4.08
N LEU A 248 -12.49 25.36 3.83
CA LEU A 248 -11.31 24.89 3.09
C LEU A 248 -10.60 23.73 3.81
N LEU A 249 -10.48 23.82 5.14
CA LEU A 249 -9.97 22.74 6.00
C LEU A 249 -10.93 21.54 6.12
N ARG A 250 -12.14 21.62 5.53
CA ARG A 250 -13.23 20.61 5.59
C ARG A 250 -13.88 20.45 6.97
N LEU A 251 -13.62 21.36 7.90
CA LEU A 251 -14.10 21.38 9.29
C LEU A 251 -15.54 21.95 9.39
N ARG A 252 -16.49 21.30 8.72
CA ARG A 252 -17.89 21.79 8.60
C ARG A 252 -18.74 21.65 9.87
N GLN A 253 -18.49 20.66 10.72
CA GLN A 253 -19.24 20.38 11.95
C GLN A 253 -18.32 20.42 13.17
N ILE A 254 -18.88 20.67 14.36
CA ILE A 254 -18.14 20.54 15.63
C ILE A 254 -17.61 19.11 15.80
N PHE A 255 -16.43 18.97 16.42
CA PHE A 255 -15.70 17.72 16.60
C PHE A 255 -15.37 16.94 15.31
N ASN A 256 -15.42 17.61 14.15
CA ASN A 256 -14.69 17.13 12.98
C ASN A 256 -13.18 17.31 13.22
N GLY A 257 -12.41 16.27 12.94
CA GLY A 257 -10.94 16.28 12.93
C GLY A 257 -10.37 16.08 11.52
N VAL A 258 -9.29 16.78 11.17
CA VAL A 258 -8.61 16.69 9.86
C VAL A 258 -7.09 16.78 10.04
N PHE A 259 -6.34 15.96 9.30
CA PHE A 259 -4.88 16.10 9.17
C PHE A 259 -4.52 17.29 8.26
N VAL A 260 -3.53 18.08 8.65
CA VAL A 260 -3.03 19.23 7.88
C VAL A 260 -1.50 19.12 7.80
N ARG A 261 -0.94 19.16 6.58
CA ARG A 261 0.50 19.31 6.39
C ARG A 261 0.86 20.75 6.74
N LEU A 262 1.82 20.93 7.64
CA LEU A 262 2.29 22.23 8.05
C LEU A 262 3.20 22.84 6.96
N ASN A 263 2.86 24.06 6.57
CA ASN A 263 3.69 25.01 5.83
C ASN A 263 3.29 26.44 6.23
N LYS A 264 4.04 27.47 5.82
CA LYS A 264 3.77 28.88 6.21
C LYS A 264 2.32 29.31 5.90
N ALA A 265 1.79 28.93 4.73
CA ALA A 265 0.42 29.22 4.33
C ALA A 265 -0.63 28.53 5.21
N SER A 266 -0.45 27.24 5.55
CA SER A 266 -1.39 26.53 6.43
C SER A 266 -1.33 27.08 7.85
N ILE A 267 -0.16 27.47 8.35
CA ILE A 267 0.00 28.09 9.67
C ILE A 267 -0.75 29.43 9.72
N ASN A 268 -0.62 30.26 8.68
CA ASN A 268 -1.39 31.50 8.58
C ASN A 268 -2.91 31.25 8.50
N MET A 269 -3.36 30.20 7.80
CA MET A 269 -4.77 29.77 7.83
C MET A 269 -5.21 29.31 9.22
N LEU A 270 -4.39 28.54 9.94
CA LEU A 270 -4.71 28.06 11.28
C LEU A 270 -4.86 29.23 12.26
N ARG A 271 -3.97 30.24 12.19
CA ARG A 271 -4.07 31.49 12.96
C ARG A 271 -5.39 32.24 12.73
N ILE A 272 -5.90 32.29 11.50
CA ILE A 272 -7.21 32.92 11.19
C ILE A 272 -8.38 32.09 11.77
N ALA A 273 -8.22 30.78 11.94
CA ALA A 273 -9.25 29.89 12.50
C ALA A 273 -9.07 29.61 14.00
N GLU A 274 -7.99 30.08 14.62
CA GLU A 274 -7.46 29.75 15.95
C GLU A 274 -8.54 29.69 17.06
N PRO A 275 -9.38 30.74 17.30
CA PRO A 275 -10.41 30.71 18.34
C PRO A 275 -11.58 29.75 18.10
N PHE A 276 -11.59 28.99 17.00
CA PHE A 276 -12.61 27.98 16.67
C PHE A 276 -12.07 26.54 16.63
N ILE A 277 -10.76 26.35 16.74
CA ILE A 277 -10.06 25.06 16.60
C ILE A 277 -9.16 24.76 17.80
N ALA A 278 -8.95 23.48 18.06
CA ALA A 278 -7.82 22.97 18.84
C ALA A 278 -6.91 22.19 17.89
N TRP A 279 -5.60 22.45 17.91
CA TRP A 279 -4.66 21.76 17.03
C TRP A 279 -3.32 21.47 17.70
N GLY A 280 -2.52 20.61 17.07
CA GLY A 280 -1.19 20.23 17.54
C GLY A 280 -0.63 19.06 16.76
N TYR A 281 0.44 18.44 17.28
CA TYR A 281 1.27 17.47 16.58
C TYR A 281 0.88 16.02 16.96
N PRO A 282 0.23 15.26 16.06
CA PRO A 282 -0.27 13.93 16.37
C PRO A 282 0.86 12.89 16.34
N ASN A 283 0.96 12.06 17.37
CA ASN A 283 1.90 10.95 17.42
C ASN A 283 1.41 9.77 16.58
N LEU A 284 2.31 8.81 16.30
CA LEU A 284 2.01 7.64 15.47
C LEU A 284 0.84 6.79 16.00
N LYS A 285 0.66 6.70 17.32
CA LYS A 285 -0.46 5.97 17.96
C LYS A 285 -1.79 6.66 17.67
N SER A 286 -1.88 7.97 17.87
CA SER A 286 -3.08 8.76 17.59
C SER A 286 -3.44 8.77 16.11
N VAL A 287 -2.46 8.91 15.19
CA VAL A 287 -2.72 8.78 13.73
C VAL A 287 -3.24 7.39 13.38
N ARG A 288 -2.63 6.35 13.94
CA ARG A 288 -3.01 4.94 13.74
C ARG A 288 -4.44 4.67 14.22
N GLU A 289 -4.75 5.01 15.46
CA GLU A 289 -6.06 4.74 16.05
C GLU A 289 -7.18 5.52 15.35
N LEU A 290 -6.96 6.79 15.00
CA LEU A 290 -7.93 7.57 14.23
C LEU A 290 -8.26 6.88 12.90
N ILE A 291 -7.24 6.39 12.18
CA ILE A 291 -7.43 5.73 10.87
C ILE A 291 -8.11 4.36 11.01
N TYR A 292 -7.79 3.52 12.02
CA TYR A 292 -8.47 2.24 12.20
C TYR A 292 -9.87 2.36 12.83
N LYS A 293 -10.06 3.15 13.91
CA LYS A 293 -11.37 3.29 14.59
C LYS A 293 -12.36 4.15 13.81
N ARG A 294 -11.89 5.28 13.25
CA ARG A 294 -12.73 6.37 12.72
C ARG A 294 -12.43 6.72 11.27
N GLY A 295 -11.64 5.91 10.56
CA GLY A 295 -11.28 6.11 9.16
C GLY A 295 -12.42 5.78 8.20
N TYR A 296 -12.81 6.77 7.40
CA TYR A 296 -13.73 6.60 6.28
C TYR A 296 -13.08 7.11 4.99
N GLY A 297 -13.18 6.34 3.92
CA GLY A 297 -12.75 6.71 2.58
C GLY A 297 -13.83 7.46 1.81
N LYS A 298 -13.42 8.48 1.05
CA LYS A 298 -14.23 9.24 0.10
C LYS A 298 -14.18 8.58 -1.28
N LEU A 299 -15.09 7.63 -1.53
CA LEU A 299 -15.19 6.90 -2.80
C LEU A 299 -16.46 7.34 -3.55
N ARG A 300 -16.34 7.72 -4.84
CA ARG A 300 -17.47 8.24 -5.65
C ARG A 300 -18.34 9.32 -4.93
N LYS A 301 -17.69 10.24 -4.22
CA LYS A 301 -18.30 11.26 -3.31
C LYS A 301 -19.02 10.71 -2.06
N GLN A 302 -19.25 9.40 -1.93
CA GLN A 302 -19.82 8.75 -0.74
C GLN A 302 -18.77 8.57 0.37
N ARG A 303 -19.23 8.36 1.61
CA ARG A 303 -18.42 8.10 2.81
C ARG A 303 -18.52 6.61 3.17
N ILE A 304 -17.46 5.84 2.95
CA ILE A 304 -17.43 4.37 3.16
C ILE A 304 -16.40 4.04 4.25
N ALA A 305 -16.70 3.11 5.17
CA ALA A 305 -15.76 2.69 6.21
C ALA A 305 -14.54 1.95 5.63
N LEU A 306 -13.37 2.10 6.24
CA LEU A 306 -12.12 1.46 5.78
C LEU A 306 -11.97 0.03 6.32
N THR A 307 -12.90 -0.86 5.95
CA THR A 307 -12.89 -2.27 6.35
C THR A 307 -11.88 -3.12 5.57
N GLU A 308 -11.67 -2.82 4.28
CA GLU A 308 -10.78 -3.60 3.40
C GLU A 308 -9.71 -2.74 2.72
N ASN A 309 -8.48 -3.26 2.67
CA ASN A 309 -7.39 -2.71 1.86
C ASN A 309 -7.75 -2.57 0.36
N MET A 310 -8.68 -3.39 -0.14
CA MET A 310 -9.19 -3.28 -1.53
C MET A 310 -9.81 -1.91 -1.84
N LEU A 311 -10.42 -1.24 -0.86
CA LEU A 311 -10.99 0.10 -1.02
C LEU A 311 -9.90 1.18 -1.18
N ILE A 312 -8.77 0.98 -0.51
CA ILE A 312 -7.59 1.85 -0.54
C ILE A 312 -6.86 1.66 -1.87
N GLU A 313 -6.52 0.42 -2.23
CA GLU A 313 -5.84 0.08 -3.49
C GLU A 313 -6.61 0.61 -4.72
N ARG A 314 -7.95 0.43 -4.75
CA ARG A 314 -8.81 0.94 -5.84
C ARG A 314 -8.72 2.46 -6.07
N ARG A 315 -8.38 3.26 -5.05
CA ARG A 315 -8.33 4.73 -5.16
C ARG A 315 -6.91 5.30 -5.14
N LEU A 316 -6.01 4.72 -4.34
CA LEU A 316 -4.66 5.21 -4.08
C LEU A 316 -3.54 4.30 -4.60
N GLY A 317 -3.85 3.13 -5.18
CA GLY A 317 -2.84 2.23 -5.74
C GLY A 317 -1.95 2.87 -6.82
N ARG A 318 -2.50 3.83 -7.58
CA ARG A 318 -1.74 4.68 -8.54
C ARG A 318 -0.60 5.51 -7.90
N PHE A 319 -0.66 5.71 -6.59
CA PHE A 319 0.34 6.43 -5.79
C PHE A 319 1.25 5.47 -4.99
N GLY A 320 1.15 4.16 -5.25
CA GLY A 320 1.89 3.11 -4.55
C GLY A 320 1.30 2.69 -3.19
N ILE A 321 0.19 3.29 -2.75
CA ILE A 321 -0.47 3.05 -1.46
C ILE A 321 -1.49 1.92 -1.62
N ILE A 322 -1.26 0.78 -0.96
CA ILE A 322 -2.04 -0.46 -1.18
C ILE A 322 -2.81 -0.87 0.09
N CYS A 323 -2.28 -0.60 1.29
CA CYS A 323 -2.90 -0.97 2.57
C CYS A 323 -3.04 0.19 3.57
N MET A 324 -3.74 -0.07 4.68
CA MET A 324 -3.87 0.86 5.82
C MET A 324 -2.52 1.33 6.35
N GLU A 325 -1.51 0.47 6.37
CA GLU A 325 -0.18 0.79 6.89
C GLU A 325 0.59 1.73 5.96
N ASP A 326 0.45 1.57 4.63
CA ASP A 326 0.96 2.54 3.64
C ASP A 326 0.27 3.91 3.84
N LEU A 327 -1.05 3.91 4.07
CA LEU A 327 -1.85 5.13 4.26
C LEU A 327 -1.45 5.88 5.55
N ILE A 328 -1.27 5.16 6.66
CA ILE A 328 -0.77 5.71 7.93
C ILE A 328 0.65 6.28 7.74
N HIS A 329 1.53 5.59 7.01
CA HIS A 329 2.89 6.04 6.75
C HIS A 329 2.93 7.33 5.91
N GLU A 330 2.18 7.39 4.81
CA GLU A 330 2.11 8.57 3.93
C GLU A 330 1.56 9.81 4.67
N ILE A 331 0.57 9.62 5.55
CA ILE A 331 0.03 10.68 6.42
C ILE A 331 1.06 11.13 7.45
N PHE A 332 1.59 10.21 8.27
CA PHE A 332 2.49 10.52 9.39
C PHE A 332 3.81 11.16 8.93
N THR A 333 4.41 10.65 7.85
CA THR A 333 5.68 11.19 7.32
C THR A 333 5.52 12.44 6.46
N THR A 334 4.29 12.81 6.07
CA THR A 334 3.99 13.86 5.09
C THR A 334 4.68 13.63 3.74
N GLY A 335 4.47 12.45 3.17
CA GLY A 335 5.05 12.02 1.89
C GLY A 335 4.61 12.86 0.68
N LYS A 336 5.06 12.43 -0.51
CA LYS A 336 4.84 13.14 -1.78
C LYS A 336 3.35 13.18 -2.19
N ASN A 337 2.61 12.14 -1.83
CA ASN A 337 1.21 11.91 -2.18
C ASN A 337 0.23 12.26 -1.04
N PHE A 338 0.71 12.89 0.05
CA PHE A 338 -0.10 13.33 1.20
C PHE A 338 -1.41 14.04 0.80
N LYS A 339 -1.38 14.91 -0.22
CA LYS A 339 -2.56 15.64 -0.74
C LYS A 339 -3.64 14.67 -1.25
N ALA A 340 -3.27 13.56 -1.88
CA ALA A 340 -4.19 12.53 -2.35
C ALA A 340 -4.69 11.65 -1.19
N ALA A 341 -3.78 11.20 -0.31
CA ALA A 341 -4.11 10.39 0.86
C ALA A 341 -5.10 11.10 1.82
N ASN A 342 -4.82 12.36 2.16
CA ASN A 342 -5.65 13.15 3.07
C ASN A 342 -6.99 13.57 2.44
N ASN A 343 -7.07 13.76 1.12
CA ASN A 343 -8.34 14.02 0.43
C ASN A 343 -9.18 12.75 0.20
N PHE A 344 -8.54 11.57 0.19
CA PHE A 344 -9.24 10.29 0.26
C PHE A 344 -9.86 10.06 1.65
N LEU A 345 -9.15 10.40 2.73
CA LEU A 345 -9.75 10.42 4.06
C LEU A 345 -10.88 11.44 4.15
N TRP A 346 -12.07 10.99 4.57
CA TRP A 346 -13.16 11.86 5.01
C TRP A 346 -12.79 12.50 6.36
N PRO A 347 -13.19 13.75 6.65
CA PRO A 347 -13.01 14.34 7.99
C PRO A 347 -13.51 13.40 9.10
N PHE A 348 -12.64 13.13 10.08
CA PHE A 348 -12.93 12.23 11.19
C PHE A 348 -14.07 12.82 12.02
N LYS A 349 -15.12 12.05 12.27
CA LYS A 349 -16.17 12.43 13.23
C LYS A 349 -15.76 11.91 14.60
N LEU A 350 -15.29 12.82 15.45
CA LEU A 350 -14.90 12.51 16.82
C LEU A 350 -16.13 12.63 17.75
N SER A 351 -16.09 11.98 18.91
CA SER A 351 -17.07 12.21 19.98
C SER A 351 -16.69 13.46 20.77
N ALA A 352 -17.59 13.95 21.63
CA ALA A 352 -17.21 14.91 22.65
C ALA A 352 -16.09 14.31 23.54
N PRO A 353 -15.14 15.12 24.03
CA PRO A 353 -14.08 14.63 24.90
C PRO A 353 -14.64 14.12 26.23
N HIS A 354 -14.25 12.91 26.62
CA HIS A 354 -14.55 12.36 27.93
C HIS A 354 -13.81 13.17 29.01
N GLY A 355 -14.53 13.68 30.01
CA GLY A 355 -14.05 14.70 30.94
C GLY A 355 -14.24 16.16 30.46
N GLY A 356 -14.84 16.38 29.29
CA GLY A 356 -15.23 17.70 28.80
C GLY A 356 -14.09 18.56 28.23
N MET A 357 -14.31 19.87 28.23
CA MET A 357 -13.36 20.92 27.86
C MET A 357 -13.40 22.00 28.95
N ARG A 358 -12.28 22.68 29.19
CA ARG A 358 -12.15 23.70 30.23
C ARG A 358 -12.86 24.99 29.82
N LYS A 359 -12.39 25.62 28.74
CA LYS A 359 -12.92 26.91 28.24
C LYS A 359 -12.65 27.04 26.76
N LYS A 360 -13.69 26.87 25.94
CA LYS A 360 -13.62 26.79 24.46
C LYS A 360 -13.35 28.14 23.76
N THR A 361 -13.23 29.21 24.53
CA THR A 361 -13.11 30.59 24.05
C THR A 361 -11.74 31.21 24.27
N THR A 362 -11.02 30.80 25.33
CA THR A 362 -9.65 31.23 25.62
C THR A 362 -8.61 30.32 24.97
N HIS A 363 -7.41 30.84 24.76
CA HIS A 363 -6.29 30.11 24.20
C HIS A 363 -5.76 29.05 25.18
N PHE A 364 -5.11 28.01 24.66
CA PHE A 364 -4.61 26.90 25.47
C PHE A 364 -3.58 27.34 26.55
N VAL A 365 -2.76 28.35 26.24
CA VAL A 365 -1.81 28.95 27.20
C VAL A 365 -2.52 29.65 28.37
N GLU A 366 -3.71 30.20 28.14
CA GLU A 366 -4.59 30.84 29.14
C GLU A 366 -5.43 29.80 29.92
N GLY A 367 -5.00 28.54 29.94
CA GLY A 367 -5.74 27.41 30.51
C GLY A 367 -6.99 26.96 29.71
N GLY A 368 -7.25 27.58 28.56
CA GLY A 368 -8.38 27.28 27.68
C GLY A 368 -8.17 26.07 26.76
N ASP A 369 -8.92 26.05 25.66
CA ASP A 369 -8.90 24.95 24.68
C ASP A 369 -8.61 25.40 23.24
N ALA A 370 -8.61 26.68 22.91
CA ALA A 370 -8.35 27.15 21.55
C ALA A 370 -6.86 27.14 21.17
N GLY A 371 -6.56 27.04 19.87
CA GLY A 371 -5.23 27.19 19.29
C GLY A 371 -4.31 25.98 19.39
N ASN A 372 -2.99 26.24 19.37
CA ASN A 372 -1.95 25.21 19.36
C ASN A 372 -1.70 24.68 20.78
N ARG A 373 -1.78 23.36 20.95
CA ARG A 373 -1.43 22.62 22.17
C ARG A 373 -0.37 21.54 21.93
N GLU A 374 0.36 21.65 20.81
CA GLU A 374 1.53 20.83 20.48
C GLU A 374 1.28 19.32 20.69
N HIS A 375 2.10 18.65 21.50
CA HIS A 375 1.98 17.23 21.81
C HIS A 375 0.79 16.88 22.71
N LEU A 376 0.21 17.84 23.45
CA LEU A 376 -0.95 17.62 24.32
C LEU A 376 -2.25 17.41 23.53
N ILE A 377 -2.24 17.66 22.21
CA ILE A 377 -3.34 17.23 21.31
C ILE A 377 -3.60 15.72 21.39
N ASN A 378 -2.57 14.92 21.69
CA ASN A 378 -2.68 13.46 21.75
C ASN A 378 -3.54 12.98 22.93
N LYS A 379 -3.55 13.73 24.04
CA LYS A 379 -4.46 13.48 25.17
C LYS A 379 -5.91 13.80 24.79
N LEU A 380 -6.15 14.95 24.14
CA LEU A 380 -7.48 15.32 23.65
C LEU A 380 -8.00 14.33 22.60
N ILE A 381 -7.16 13.90 21.64
CA ILE A 381 -7.52 12.87 20.65
C ILE A 381 -7.96 11.59 21.38
N LEU A 382 -7.20 11.11 22.36
CA LEU A 382 -7.52 9.89 23.10
C LEU A 382 -8.87 10.01 23.85
N GLN A 383 -9.18 11.17 24.42
CA GLN A 383 -10.48 11.46 25.05
C GLN A 383 -11.67 11.51 24.07
N MET A 384 -11.42 11.61 22.76
CA MET A 384 -12.42 11.82 21.71
C MET A 384 -12.53 10.67 20.68
N ASN A 385 -11.80 9.55 20.88
CA ASN A 385 -11.50 8.56 19.83
C ASN A 385 -11.91 7.11 20.12
#